data_AF-A0A7G8E7Q3-F1
#
_entry.id   AF-A0A7G8E7Q3-F1
#
_cell.length_a   1.000
_cell.length_b   1.000
_cell.length_c   1.000
_cell.angle_alpha   90.00
_cell.angle_beta   90.00
_cell.angle_gamma   90.00
#
_symmetry.space_group_name_H-M   'P 1'
#
loop_
_entity.id
_entity.type
_entity.pdbx_description
1 polymer ?
#
loop_
_entity_poly.entity_id
_entity_poly.type
_entity_poly.pdbx_seq_one_letter_code
_entity_poly.pdbx_strand_id
1 'polypeptide(L)' 'MAFESDPVRPGAPQHRHGFSSASDLVTVQFWMNGCAQVAQVHPLGLQRYRRELLATGAVLLN' A
#
# COMPACT_ATOMS: atom_id res chain seq x y z
N MET A 1 -33.02 30.91 2.63
CA MET A 1 -31.92 30.78 3.60
C MET A 1 -31.17 29.51 3.24
N ALA A 2 -29.91 29.65 2.82
CA ALA A 2 -29.01 28.56 2.48
C ALA A 2 -28.34 28.05 3.76
N PHE A 3 -28.14 26.73 3.90
CA PHE A 3 -27.02 26.15 4.64
C PHE A 3 -26.74 24.74 4.08
N GLU A 4 -25.73 24.70 3.20
CA GLU A 4 -24.93 23.53 2.90
C GLU A 4 -24.32 22.98 4.20
N SER A 5 -24.29 21.66 4.36
CA SER A 5 -23.34 21.00 5.24
C SER A 5 -23.06 19.60 4.67
N ASP A 6 -22.05 19.61 3.82
CA ASP A 6 -21.32 18.48 3.29
C ASP A 6 -20.91 17.50 4.41
N PRO A 7 -21.24 16.21 4.35
CA PRO A 7 -20.53 15.24 5.17
C PRO A 7 -19.15 15.04 4.55
N VAL A 8 -18.15 15.73 5.10
CA VAL A 8 -16.73 15.52 4.80
C VAL A 8 -16.41 14.04 5.00
N ARG A 9 -16.37 13.29 3.89
CA ARG A 9 -15.89 11.90 3.89
C ARG A 9 -14.40 11.98 4.24
N PRO A 10 -13.93 11.33 5.30
CA PRO A 10 -12.50 11.15 5.45
C PRO A 10 -12.03 10.33 4.25
N GLY A 11 -11.28 10.99 3.37
CA GLY A 11 -10.61 10.38 2.24
C GLY A 11 -9.59 9.37 2.78
N ALA A 12 -10.04 8.13 3.00
CA ALA A 12 -9.13 7.01 2.94
C ALA A 12 -8.53 7.02 1.53
N PRO A 13 -7.19 6.99 1.37
CA PRO A 13 -6.57 6.87 0.08
C PRO A 13 -6.92 5.48 -0.45
N GLN A 14 -8.06 5.38 -1.12
CA GLN A 14 -8.38 4.26 -2.00
C GLN A 14 -7.42 4.42 -3.16
N HIS A 15 -6.24 3.80 -3.02
CA HIS A 15 -5.24 3.65 -4.07
C HIS A 15 -5.84 2.71 -5.13
N ARG A 16 -6.79 3.27 -5.88
CA ARG A 16 -7.48 2.72 -7.03
C ARG A 16 -6.50 2.81 -8.20
N HIS A 17 -5.41 2.06 -8.12
CA HIS A 17 -4.62 1.75 -9.29
C HIS A 17 -5.00 0.36 -9.75
N GLY A 18 -5.95 0.33 -10.68
CA GLY A 18 -6.13 -0.82 -11.55
C GLY A 18 -4.86 -1.00 -12.37
N PHE A 19 -3.99 -1.92 -11.95
CA PHE A 19 -2.98 -2.48 -12.82
C PHE A 19 -3.56 -3.72 -13.48
N SER A 20 -4.20 -3.48 -14.62
CA SER A 20 -4.48 -4.49 -15.64
C SER A 20 -3.16 -4.93 -16.28
N SER A 21 -2.34 -5.70 -15.54
CA SER A 21 -1.26 -6.58 -16.04
C SER A 21 -0.82 -7.50 -14.89
N ALA A 22 -1.79 -8.19 -14.29
CA ALA A 22 -1.65 -8.98 -13.07
C ALA A 22 -1.07 -10.39 -13.29
N SER A 23 -0.17 -10.58 -14.26
CA SER A 23 0.28 -11.95 -14.55
C SER A 23 1.27 -12.49 -13.53
N ASP A 24 2.12 -11.64 -12.94
CA ASP A 24 3.23 -12.12 -12.07
C ASP A 24 3.68 -11.10 -11.00
N LEU A 25 2.80 -10.22 -10.52
CA LEU A 25 3.16 -9.29 -9.44
C LEU A 25 2.56 -9.75 -8.11
N VAL A 26 3.40 -9.83 -7.08
CA VAL A 26 3.03 -10.16 -5.71
C VAL A 26 2.86 -8.88 -4.91
N THR A 27 1.80 -8.82 -4.12
CA THR A 27 1.53 -7.68 -3.25
C THR A 27 2.20 -7.89 -1.90
N VAL A 28 2.96 -6.89 -1.42
CA VAL A 28 3.61 -6.87 -0.12
C VAL A 28 3.05 -5.71 0.67
N GLN A 29 2.44 -6.01 1.80
CA GLN A 29 1.93 -5.02 2.74
C GLN A 29 2.95 -4.84 3.87
N PHE A 30 3.20 -3.61 4.30
CA PHE A 30 4.14 -3.34 5.39
C PHE A 30 3.79 -2.04 6.12
N TRP A 31 4.22 -1.94 7.38
CA TRP A 31 4.19 -0.70 8.14
C TRP A 31 5.58 -0.07 8.18
N MET A 32 5.64 1.23 7.90
CA MET A 32 6.86 2.01 8.04
C MET A 32 6.48 3.47 8.32
N ASN A 33 7.25 4.14 9.17
CA ASN A 33 7.05 5.56 9.51
C ASN A 33 5.62 5.87 10.03
N GLY A 34 4.99 4.93 10.74
CA GLY A 34 3.63 5.11 11.30
C GLY A 34 2.49 4.93 10.29
N CYS A 35 2.76 4.51 9.06
CA CYS A 35 1.76 4.30 8.02
C CYS A 35 1.79 2.89 7.43
N ALA A 36 0.61 2.36 7.09
CA ALA A 36 0.46 1.16 6.29
C ALA A 36 0.72 1.48 4.81
N GLN A 37 1.59 0.70 4.18
CA GLN A 37 1.97 0.82 2.78
C GLN A 37 1.84 -0.52 2.06
N VAL A 38 1.64 -0.45 0.74
CA VAL A 38 1.47 -1.61 -0.12
C VAL A 38 2.36 -1.43 -1.34
N ALA A 39 3.17 -2.43 -1.64
CA ALA A 39 4.02 -2.47 -2.82
C ALA A 39 3.72 -3.70 -3.66
N GLN A 40 3.80 -3.55 -4.98
CA GLN A 40 3.73 -4.66 -5.92
C GLN A 40 5.14 -4.97 -6.41
N VAL A 41 5.56 -6.22 -6.26
CA VAL A 41 6.91 -6.66 -6.61
C VAL A 41 6.86 -7.97 -7.37
N HIS A 42 7.81 -8.17 -8.28
CA HIS A 42 7.96 -9.46 -8.95
C HIS A 42 8.36 -10.56 -7.95
N PRO A 43 7.86 -11.80 -8.10
CA PRO A 43 8.15 -12.92 -7.22
C PRO A 43 9.65 -13.25 -7.19
N LEU A 44 10.35 -13.07 -8.31
CA LEU A 44 11.80 -13.25 -8.42
C LEU A 44 12.58 -12.30 -7.47
N GLY A 45 12.04 -11.11 -7.19
CA GLY A 45 12.63 -10.11 -6.32
C GLY A 45 12.06 -10.07 -4.90
N LEU A 46 10.99 -10.82 -4.62
CA LEU A 46 10.21 -10.71 -3.38
C LEU A 46 11.06 -10.92 -2.11
N GLN A 47 11.91 -11.95 -2.11
CA GLN A 47 12.76 -12.28 -0.95
C GLN A 47 13.81 -11.20 -0.68
N ARG A 48 14.37 -10.61 -1.74
CA ARG A 48 15.30 -9.49 -1.62
C ARG A 48 14.58 -8.25 -1.09
N TYR A 49 13.44 -7.92 -1.68
CA TYR A 49 12.62 -6.77 -1.30
C TYR A 49 12.16 -6.85 0.17
N ARG A 50 11.70 -8.02 0.63
CA ARG A 50 11.35 -8.25 2.04
C ARG A 50 12.53 -8.02 2.98
N ARG A 51 13.74 -8.46 2.62
CA ARG A 51 14.95 -8.22 3.43
C ARG A 51 15.32 -6.75 3.47
N GLU A 52 15.23 -6.04 2.35
CA GLU A 52 15.50 -4.59 2.30
C GLU A 52 14.48 -3.82 3.15
N LEU A 53 13.20 -4.19 3.10
CA LEU A 53 12.17 -3.64 3.97
C LEU A 53 12.49 -3.86 5.44
N LEU A 54 12.82 -5.09 5.84
CA LEU A 54 13.19 -5.41 7.23
C LEU A 54 14.46 -4.66 7.67
N ALA A 55 15.45 -4.52 6.80
CA ALA A 55 16.68 -3.75 7.07
C ALA A 55 16.39 -2.25 7.28
N THR A 56 15.34 -1.74 6.65
CA THR A 56 14.87 -0.34 6.81
C THR A 56 14.00 -0.16 8.06
N GLY A 57 13.72 -1.23 8.81
CA GLY A 57 12.82 -1.21 9.97
C GLY A 57 11.34 -1.28 9.61
N ALA A 58 11.01 -1.68 8.38
CA ALA A 58 9.63 -1.96 8.02
C ALA A 58 9.14 -3.22 8.74
N VAL A 59 7.87 -3.22 9.14
CA VAL A 59 7.19 -4.41 9.67
C VAL A 59 6.34 -4.99 8.56
N LEU A 60 6.66 -6.19 8.09
CA LEU A 60 5.86 -6.88 7.08
C LEU A 60 4.50 -7.29 7.66
N LEU A 61 3.43 -6.97 6.94
CA LEU A 61 2.08 -7.40 7.25
C LEU A 61 1.79 -8.65 6.43
N ASN A 62 1.31 -9.70 7.11
CA ASN A 62 1.03 -11.00 6.51
C ASN A 62 -0.28 -10.98 5.71
#